data_AF-A0A6N7LSU3-F1
#
_entry.id   AF-A0A6N7LSU3-F1
#
_cell.length_a   1.000
_cell.length_b   1.000
_cell.length_c   1.000
_cell.angle_alpha   90.00
_cell.angle_beta   90.00
_cell.angle_gamma   90.00
#
_symmetry.space_group_name_H-M   'P 1'
#
loop_
_entity.id
_entity.type
_entity.pdbx_description
1 polymer ?
#
loop_
_entity_poly.entity_id
_entity_poly.type
_entity_poly.pdbx_seq_one_letter_code
_entity_poly.pdbx_strand_id
1 'polypeptide(L)'
;MHKNLVQSRFLFEKAQILWEPYRDISNGLVVSLLQDAAELAMWAIVNKKSVQVKDKDGFVSILDKVGSEVGDLYGKAQIIEINKSRVAFKHYGLSPSPSDIPRFIEGARFFLKENVRAYIGLDFNAVSLADEVPDIEIRNFIKNSEQCRDDGNFDDALVQVSLAFQRILHVAQNDLFGSMPRFDKADRLFPQDSQEEARELISSFGDFWEVFCKNNAMLTLGVDRELLGEIEARRVTVNVSEGGKTLGVYRHNKTESTMENVNFLISNVTEIARRAP
;
A
#
# COMPACT_ATOMS: atom_id res chain seq x y z
N MET A 1 -16.88 -9.42 -3.41
CA MET A 1 -15.89 -10.09 -4.29
C MET A 1 -14.59 -9.30 -4.40
N HIS A 2 -14.59 -8.11 -5.03
CA HIS A 2 -13.37 -7.31 -5.25
C HIS A 2 -12.60 -7.01 -3.95
N LYS A 3 -13.32 -6.54 -2.92
CA LYS A 3 -12.76 -6.27 -1.59
C LYS A 3 -11.99 -7.45 -0.97
N ASN A 4 -12.54 -8.67 -1.05
CA ASN A 4 -11.90 -9.85 -0.48
C ASN A 4 -10.57 -10.18 -1.18
N LEU A 5 -10.47 -9.95 -2.49
CA LEU A 5 -9.23 -10.17 -3.22
C LEU A 5 -8.17 -9.14 -2.88
N VAL A 6 -8.55 -7.87 -2.76
CA VAL A 6 -7.62 -6.80 -2.36
C VAL A 6 -7.10 -7.07 -0.94
N GLN A 7 -7.98 -7.43 -0.02
CA GLN A 7 -7.57 -7.82 1.35
C GLN A 7 -6.71 -9.08 1.36
N SER A 8 -7.05 -10.10 0.56
CA SER A 8 -6.23 -11.30 0.39
C SER A 8 -4.82 -10.95 -0.10
N ARG A 9 -4.71 -10.08 -1.10
CA ARG A 9 -3.44 -9.58 -1.62
C ARG A 9 -2.64 -8.85 -0.55
N PHE A 10 -3.29 -7.96 0.19
CA PHE A 10 -2.67 -7.21 1.27
C PHE A 10 -2.09 -8.12 2.36
N LEU A 11 -2.87 -9.09 2.86
CA LEU A 11 -2.41 -10.01 3.90
C LEU A 11 -1.23 -10.88 3.41
N PHE A 12 -1.28 -11.33 2.16
CA PHE A 12 -0.19 -12.08 1.55
C PHE A 12 1.10 -11.25 1.48
N GLU A 13 1.05 -9.99 1.04
CA GLU A 13 2.22 -9.12 1.00
C GLU A 13 2.78 -8.81 2.40
N LYS A 14 1.91 -8.58 3.39
CA LYS A 14 2.35 -8.40 4.78
C LYS A 14 3.02 -9.65 5.34
N ALA A 15 2.54 -10.85 4.99
CA ALA A 15 3.18 -12.10 5.37
C ALA A 15 4.61 -12.19 4.83
N GLN A 16 4.83 -11.76 3.58
CA GLN A 16 6.17 -11.73 2.97
C GLN A 16 7.11 -10.74 3.66
N ILE A 17 6.61 -9.55 4.00
CA ILE A 17 7.40 -8.51 4.68
C ILE A 17 7.79 -8.93 6.10
N LEU A 18 6.89 -9.61 6.82
CA LEU A 18 7.12 -10.04 8.21
C LEU A 18 8.06 -11.25 8.34
N TRP A 19 8.32 -11.95 7.24
CA TRP A 19 9.24 -13.07 7.26
C TRP A 19 10.68 -12.56 7.27
N GLU A 20 11.38 -12.85 8.37
CA GLU A 20 12.81 -12.62 8.52
C GLU A 20 13.49 -13.96 8.84
N PRO A 21 14.52 -14.39 8.09
CA PRO A 21 15.16 -15.70 8.26
C PRO A 21 15.73 -16.01 9.65
N TYR A 22 15.92 -14.98 10.49
CA TYR A 22 16.58 -15.08 11.80
C TYR A 22 15.68 -14.64 12.98
N ARG A 23 14.37 -14.43 12.76
CA ARG A 23 13.41 -14.06 13.82
C ARG A 23 12.28 -15.08 13.94
N ASP A 24 12.46 -16.04 14.83
CA ASP A 24 11.49 -17.13 15.04
C ASP A 24 10.11 -16.69 15.54
N ILE A 25 10.04 -15.51 16.18
CA ILE A 25 8.82 -15.02 16.86
C ILE A 25 7.72 -14.64 15.85
N SER A 26 8.07 -14.17 14.65
CA SER A 26 7.08 -13.74 13.65
C SER A 26 6.52 -14.88 12.80
N ASN A 27 7.12 -16.08 12.83
CA ASN A 27 6.73 -17.22 11.99
C ASN A 27 5.26 -17.61 12.14
N GLY A 28 4.75 -17.65 13.38
CA GLY A 28 3.34 -17.94 13.63
C GLY A 28 2.39 -16.88 13.06
N LEU A 29 2.81 -15.61 13.07
CA LEU A 29 2.07 -14.51 12.45
C LEU A 29 2.09 -14.61 10.93
N VAL A 30 3.24 -14.93 10.32
CA VAL A 30 3.37 -15.15 8.88
C VAL A 30 2.40 -16.23 8.41
N VAL A 31 2.40 -17.40 9.04
CA VAL A 31 1.50 -18.51 8.68
C VAL A 31 0.02 -18.14 8.88
N SER A 32 -0.30 -17.35 9.91
CA SER A 32 -1.66 -16.84 10.12
C SER A 32 -2.11 -15.95 8.95
N LEU A 33 -1.27 -14.99 8.55
CA LEU A 33 -1.57 -14.10 7.43
C LEU A 33 -1.69 -14.84 6.10
N LEU A 34 -0.84 -15.85 5.84
CA LEU A 34 -0.95 -16.69 4.64
C LEU A 34 -2.26 -17.47 4.60
N GLN A 35 -2.70 -18.02 5.73
CA GLN A 35 -3.97 -18.74 5.82
C GLN A 35 -5.16 -17.80 5.63
N ASP A 36 -5.16 -16.65 6.30
CA ASP A 36 -6.23 -15.66 6.19
C ASP A 36 -6.31 -15.09 4.76
N ALA A 37 -5.17 -14.88 4.09
CA ALA A 37 -5.11 -14.49 2.68
C ALA A 37 -5.79 -15.53 1.78
N ALA A 38 -5.48 -16.82 1.96
CA ALA A 38 -6.10 -17.90 1.19
C ALA A 38 -7.60 -18.02 1.47
N GLU A 39 -8.03 -17.85 2.72
CA GLU A 39 -9.44 -17.89 3.09
C GLU A 39 -10.23 -16.75 2.43
N LEU A 40 -9.69 -15.53 2.42
CA LEU A 40 -10.33 -14.40 1.72
C LEU A 40 -10.44 -14.64 0.21
N ALA A 41 -9.41 -15.22 -0.42
CA ALA A 41 -9.48 -15.60 -1.83
C ALA A 41 -10.56 -16.66 -2.08
N MET A 42 -10.69 -17.65 -1.20
CA MET A 42 -11.77 -18.65 -1.28
C MET A 42 -13.15 -18.01 -1.14
N TRP A 43 -13.33 -17.06 -0.23
CA TRP A 43 -14.57 -16.30 -0.12
C TRP A 43 -14.84 -15.46 -1.38
N ALA A 44 -13.80 -14.95 -2.05
CA ALA A 44 -13.98 -14.30 -3.35
C ALA A 44 -14.49 -15.28 -4.42
N ILE A 45 -13.96 -16.50 -4.45
CA ILE A 45 -14.41 -17.57 -5.36
C ILE A 45 -15.84 -18.00 -5.06
N VAL A 46 -16.17 -18.25 -3.79
CA VAL A 46 -17.53 -18.56 -3.32
C VAL A 46 -18.51 -17.53 -3.84
N ASN A 47 -18.21 -16.24 -3.66
CA ASN A 47 -19.08 -15.16 -4.12
C ASN A 47 -19.18 -15.09 -5.64
N LYS A 48 -18.08 -15.29 -6.37
CA LYS A 48 -18.06 -15.26 -7.85
C LYS A 48 -18.87 -16.40 -8.46
N LYS A 49 -18.78 -17.60 -7.86
CA LYS A 49 -19.34 -18.85 -8.37
C LYS A 49 -20.66 -19.22 -7.71
N SER A 50 -21.12 -18.44 -6.74
CA SER A 50 -22.36 -18.68 -5.98
C SER A 50 -22.41 -20.03 -5.27
N VAL A 51 -21.25 -20.46 -4.73
CA VAL A 51 -21.11 -21.73 -4.00
C VAL A 51 -21.87 -21.66 -2.67
N GLN A 52 -22.58 -22.73 -2.30
CA GLN A 52 -23.42 -22.74 -1.10
C GLN A 52 -22.60 -23.11 0.15
N VAL A 53 -22.07 -22.09 0.82
CA VAL A 53 -21.39 -22.21 2.13
C VAL A 53 -22.20 -21.52 3.24
N LYS A 54 -22.08 -22.05 4.46
CA LYS A 54 -22.68 -21.48 5.66
C LYS A 54 -21.61 -20.71 6.42
N ASP A 55 -22.00 -19.65 7.11
CA ASP A 55 -21.06 -18.80 7.89
C ASP A 55 -20.28 -19.56 8.98
N LYS A 56 -20.80 -20.70 9.43
CA LYS A 56 -20.18 -21.56 10.44
C LYS A 56 -19.26 -22.64 9.87
N ASP A 57 -19.14 -22.72 8.56
CA ASP A 57 -18.26 -23.71 7.94
C ASP A 57 -16.81 -23.30 8.15
N GLY A 58 -16.01 -24.20 8.72
CA GLY A 58 -14.57 -23.96 8.86
C GLY A 58 -13.86 -23.98 7.50
N PHE A 59 -12.67 -23.37 7.44
CA PHE A 59 -11.89 -23.22 6.22
C PHE A 59 -11.74 -24.52 5.39
N VAL A 60 -11.44 -25.66 6.03
CA VAL A 60 -11.32 -26.95 5.32
C VAL A 60 -12.64 -27.36 4.66
N SER A 61 -13.78 -27.14 5.33
CA SER A 61 -15.09 -27.43 4.75
C SER A 61 -15.40 -26.51 3.57
N ILE A 62 -14.97 -25.25 3.62
CA ILE A 62 -15.09 -24.32 2.49
C ILE A 62 -14.28 -24.83 1.29
N LEU A 63 -13.02 -25.26 1.51
CA LEU A 63 -12.18 -25.83 0.45
C LEU A 63 -12.83 -27.06 -0.20
N ASP A 64 -13.40 -27.96 0.60
CA ASP A 64 -14.05 -29.17 0.10
C ASP A 64 -15.29 -28.85 -0.73
N LYS A 65 -16.15 -27.94 -0.24
CA LYS A 65 -17.37 -27.53 -0.93
C LYS A 65 -17.07 -26.84 -2.25
N VAL A 66 -16.16 -25.86 -2.22
CA VAL A 66 -15.73 -25.20 -3.46
C VAL A 66 -15.14 -26.23 -4.41
N GLY A 67 -14.24 -27.11 -3.94
CA GLY A 67 -13.68 -28.19 -4.75
C GLY A 67 -14.73 -29.06 -5.45
N SER A 68 -15.81 -29.41 -4.72
CA SER A 68 -16.89 -30.22 -5.27
C SER A 68 -17.80 -29.50 -6.28
N GLU A 69 -17.96 -28.18 -6.15
CA GLU A 69 -18.89 -27.40 -6.98
C GLU A 69 -18.22 -26.75 -8.20
N VAL A 70 -16.95 -26.35 -8.10
CA VAL A 70 -16.25 -25.62 -9.17
C VAL A 70 -15.11 -26.40 -9.82
N GLY A 71 -14.67 -27.51 -9.21
CA GLY A 71 -13.54 -28.33 -9.67
C GLY A 71 -12.38 -28.32 -8.68
N ASP A 72 -11.38 -29.17 -8.95
CA ASP A 72 -10.25 -29.37 -8.05
C ASP A 72 -9.46 -28.09 -7.78
N LEU A 73 -9.14 -27.85 -6.50
CA LEU A 73 -8.38 -26.68 -6.09
C LEU A 73 -6.87 -26.94 -6.23
N TYR A 74 -6.19 -26.02 -6.91
CA TYR A 74 -4.74 -26.03 -7.04
C TYR A 74 -4.11 -25.77 -5.67
N GLY A 75 -3.09 -26.55 -5.30
CA GLY A 75 -2.34 -26.30 -4.06
C GLY A 75 -3.10 -26.63 -2.75
N LYS A 76 -4.17 -27.43 -2.82
CA LYS A 76 -5.01 -27.76 -1.66
C LYS A 76 -4.23 -28.38 -0.50
N ALA A 77 -3.28 -29.27 -0.79
CA ALA A 77 -2.48 -29.93 0.25
C ALA A 77 -1.59 -28.92 1.01
N GLN A 78 -0.97 -27.99 0.28
CA GLN A 78 -0.11 -26.95 0.82
C GLN A 78 -0.90 -26.02 1.75
N ILE A 79 -2.10 -25.59 1.36
CA ILE A 79 -2.89 -24.69 2.22
C ILE A 79 -3.48 -25.40 3.44
N ILE A 80 -3.77 -26.70 3.35
CA ILE A 80 -4.14 -27.53 4.51
C ILE A 80 -2.97 -27.61 5.50
N GLU A 81 -1.75 -27.72 5.02
CA GLU A 81 -0.56 -27.75 5.87
C GLU A 81 -0.31 -26.41 6.58
N ILE A 82 -0.43 -25.30 5.85
CA ILE A 82 -0.41 -23.95 6.41
C ILE A 82 -1.48 -23.80 7.49
N ASN A 83 -2.71 -24.26 7.24
CA ASN A 83 -3.79 -24.24 8.22
C ASN A 83 -3.47 -25.08 9.47
N LYS A 84 -2.90 -26.28 9.32
CA LYS A 84 -2.46 -27.11 10.46
C LYS A 84 -1.41 -26.38 11.29
N SER A 85 -0.43 -25.76 10.65
CA SER A 85 0.62 -24.99 11.31
C SER A 85 0.04 -23.78 12.04
N ARG A 86 -0.91 -23.06 11.44
CA ARG A 86 -1.66 -21.95 12.06
C ARG A 86 -2.45 -22.40 13.28
N VAL A 87 -3.16 -23.53 13.20
CA VAL A 87 -3.89 -24.12 14.32
C VAL A 87 -2.92 -24.50 15.44
N ALA A 88 -1.77 -25.09 15.11
CA ALA A 88 -0.77 -25.47 16.08
C ALA A 88 -0.20 -24.26 16.84
N PHE A 89 0.11 -23.19 16.11
CA PHE A 89 0.54 -21.92 16.68
C PHE A 89 -0.54 -21.30 17.58
N LYS A 90 -1.78 -21.16 17.08
CA LYS A 90 -2.85 -20.47 17.79
C LYS A 90 -3.31 -21.18 19.06
N HIS A 91 -3.40 -22.51 19.04
CA HIS A 91 -3.97 -23.28 20.14
C HIS A 91 -2.93 -23.86 21.09
N TYR A 92 -1.71 -24.09 20.62
CA TYR A 92 -0.66 -24.75 21.41
C TYR A 92 0.62 -23.91 21.53
N GLY A 93 0.67 -22.71 20.95
CA GLY A 93 1.86 -21.85 20.97
C GLY A 93 3.04 -22.42 20.18
N LEU A 94 2.81 -23.40 19.30
CA LEU A 94 3.86 -24.06 18.53
C LEU A 94 4.20 -23.23 17.29
N SER A 95 5.30 -22.46 17.37
CA SER A 95 5.76 -21.66 16.23
C SER A 95 6.26 -22.57 15.09
N PRO A 96 5.94 -22.26 13.82
CA PRO A 96 6.51 -22.96 12.69
C PRO A 96 8.03 -22.80 12.61
N SER A 97 8.73 -23.83 12.09
CA SER A 97 10.16 -23.73 11.85
C SER A 97 10.47 -22.62 10.83
N PRO A 98 11.53 -21.81 11.03
CA PRO A 98 11.97 -20.83 10.04
C PRO A 98 12.23 -21.45 8.66
N SER A 99 12.69 -22.71 8.62
CA SER A 99 12.94 -23.45 7.38
C SER A 99 11.67 -23.79 6.59
N ASP A 100 10.51 -23.83 7.24
CA ASP A 100 9.22 -24.10 6.59
C ASP A 100 8.57 -22.86 6.00
N ILE A 101 8.89 -21.67 6.52
CA ILE A 101 8.26 -20.42 6.09
C ILE A 101 8.41 -20.13 4.59
N PRO A 102 9.59 -20.26 3.95
CA PRO A 102 9.71 -20.06 2.51
C PRO A 102 8.77 -20.97 1.72
N ARG A 103 8.66 -22.24 2.15
CA ARG A 103 7.80 -23.24 1.51
C ARG A 103 6.32 -22.90 1.69
N PHE A 104 5.93 -22.38 2.85
CA PHE A 104 4.57 -21.89 3.08
C PHE A 104 4.23 -20.66 2.26
N ILE A 105 5.14 -19.69 2.12
CA ILE A 105 4.95 -18.51 1.27
C ILE A 105 4.73 -18.95 -0.17
N GLU A 106 5.56 -19.83 -0.71
CA GLU A 106 5.41 -20.32 -2.09
C GLU A 106 4.17 -21.19 -2.28
N GLY A 107 3.83 -22.02 -1.28
CA GLY A 107 2.59 -22.81 -1.30
C GLY A 107 1.33 -21.93 -1.33
N ALA A 108 1.28 -20.88 -0.51
CA ALA A 108 0.21 -19.89 -0.53
C ALA A 108 0.20 -19.09 -1.83
N ARG A 109 1.37 -18.68 -2.35
CA ARG A 109 1.48 -17.97 -3.64
C ARG A 109 0.87 -18.79 -4.77
N PHE A 110 1.25 -20.06 -4.88
CA PHE A 110 0.74 -20.97 -5.89
C PHE A 110 -0.78 -21.14 -5.76
N PHE A 111 -1.26 -21.40 -4.53
CA PHE A 111 -2.69 -21.52 -4.25
C PHE A 111 -3.47 -20.26 -4.68
N LEU A 112 -3.00 -19.07 -4.30
CA LEU A 112 -3.65 -17.80 -4.62
C LEU A 112 -3.65 -17.53 -6.13
N LYS A 113 -2.50 -17.65 -6.79
CA LYS A 113 -2.38 -17.35 -8.22
C LYS A 113 -3.24 -18.28 -9.08
N GLU A 114 -3.13 -19.59 -8.88
CA GLU A 114 -3.78 -20.56 -9.76
C GLU A 114 -5.31 -20.58 -9.56
N ASN A 115 -5.78 -20.55 -8.31
CA ASN A 115 -7.23 -20.58 -8.06
C ASN A 115 -7.92 -19.25 -8.41
N VAL A 116 -7.29 -18.10 -8.18
CA VAL A 116 -7.85 -16.79 -8.60
C VAL A 116 -7.90 -16.72 -10.12
N ARG A 117 -6.84 -17.17 -10.82
CA ARG A 117 -6.85 -17.23 -12.29
C ARG A 117 -7.93 -18.18 -12.81
N ALA A 118 -8.01 -19.40 -12.30
CA ALA A 118 -8.93 -20.42 -12.78
C ALA A 118 -10.41 -20.06 -12.52
N TYR A 119 -10.72 -19.54 -11.33
CA TYR A 119 -12.10 -19.40 -10.89
C TYR A 119 -12.63 -17.96 -10.93
N ILE A 120 -11.76 -16.96 -10.92
CA ILE A 120 -12.15 -15.55 -10.99
C ILE A 120 -11.79 -14.94 -12.35
N GLY A 121 -10.75 -15.45 -13.02
CA GLY A 121 -10.28 -14.94 -14.31
C GLY A 121 -9.40 -13.71 -14.18
N LEU A 122 -8.79 -13.50 -13.01
CA LEU A 122 -7.86 -12.39 -12.74
C LEU A 122 -6.47 -12.92 -12.44
N ASP A 123 -5.44 -12.14 -12.77
CA ASP A 123 -4.10 -12.40 -12.22
C ASP A 123 -4.06 -11.87 -10.79
N PHE A 124 -3.77 -12.75 -9.81
CA PHE A 124 -3.66 -12.35 -8.41
C PHE A 124 -2.59 -11.28 -8.18
N ASN A 125 -1.52 -11.25 -8.99
CA ASN A 125 -0.48 -10.23 -8.89
C ASN A 125 -0.91 -8.88 -9.48
N ALA A 126 -1.96 -8.84 -10.31
CA ALA A 126 -2.51 -7.61 -10.88
C ALA A 126 -3.60 -6.99 -10.00
N VAL A 127 -3.91 -7.59 -8.85
CA VAL A 127 -4.85 -7.01 -7.87
C VAL A 127 -4.18 -5.80 -7.21
N SER A 128 -4.64 -4.61 -7.57
CA SER A 128 -4.09 -3.35 -7.07
C SER A 128 -4.52 -3.08 -5.63
N LEU A 129 -3.55 -2.81 -4.75
CA LEU A 129 -3.83 -2.35 -3.38
C LEU A 129 -4.35 -0.92 -3.33
N ALA A 130 -4.21 -0.16 -4.43
CA ALA A 130 -4.76 1.18 -4.54
C ALA A 130 -6.30 1.18 -4.41
N ASP A 131 -6.97 0.05 -4.68
CA ASP A 131 -8.42 -0.07 -4.51
C ASP A 131 -8.91 0.14 -3.07
N GLU A 132 -8.03 0.08 -2.08
CA GLU A 132 -8.34 0.43 -0.67
C GLU A 132 -8.10 1.91 -0.33
N VAL A 133 -7.50 2.70 -1.23
CA VAL A 133 -7.23 4.13 -1.00
C VAL A 133 -8.53 4.93 -1.05
N PRO A 134 -8.94 5.66 0.01
CA PRO A 134 -10.22 6.38 0.06
C PRO A 134 -10.34 7.50 -0.98
N ASP A 135 -9.33 8.37 -1.08
CA ASP A 135 -9.32 9.49 -2.05
C ASP A 135 -9.17 8.95 -3.48
N ILE A 136 -10.13 9.31 -4.33
CA ILE A 136 -10.22 8.79 -5.70
C ILE A 136 -9.13 9.33 -6.62
N GLU A 137 -8.64 10.56 -6.39
CA GLU A 137 -7.55 11.12 -7.18
C GLU A 137 -6.23 10.42 -6.84
N ILE A 138 -5.94 10.23 -5.56
CA ILE A 138 -4.76 9.49 -5.10
C ILE A 138 -4.80 8.07 -5.66
N ARG A 139 -5.95 7.39 -5.55
CA ARG A 139 -6.15 6.05 -6.11
C ARG A 139 -5.85 6.00 -7.61
N ASN A 140 -6.37 6.96 -8.38
CA ASN A 140 -6.19 6.98 -9.83
C ASN A 140 -4.73 7.24 -10.21
N PHE A 141 -4.04 8.16 -9.52
CA PHE A 141 -2.62 8.40 -9.73
C PHE A 141 -1.78 7.15 -9.47
N ILE A 142 -2.04 6.41 -8.38
CA ILE A 142 -1.34 5.15 -8.08
C ILE A 142 -1.60 4.11 -9.18
N LYS A 143 -2.86 3.91 -9.57
CA LYS A 143 -3.22 2.94 -10.63
C LYS A 143 -2.61 3.28 -11.98
N ASN A 144 -2.59 4.56 -12.35
CA ASN A 144 -1.93 5.02 -13.56
C ASN A 144 -0.42 4.73 -13.48
N SER A 145 0.19 4.93 -12.30
CA SER A 145 1.59 4.57 -12.10
C SER A 145 1.85 3.07 -12.24
N GLU A 146 0.97 2.21 -11.71
CA GLU A 146 1.06 0.75 -11.87
C GLU A 146 0.97 0.37 -13.35
N GLN A 147 0.01 0.95 -14.09
CA GLN A 147 -0.13 0.71 -15.53
C GLN A 147 1.11 1.16 -16.32
N CYS A 148 1.59 2.39 -16.10
CA CYS A 148 2.79 2.89 -16.76
C CYS A 148 4.02 2.02 -16.45
N ARG A 149 4.15 1.52 -15.22
CA ARG A 149 5.22 0.57 -14.85
C ARG A 149 5.11 -0.72 -15.65
N ASP A 150 3.92 -1.29 -15.72
CA ASP A 150 3.68 -2.57 -16.40
C ASP A 150 3.90 -2.45 -17.92
N ASP A 151 3.66 -1.27 -18.48
CA ASP A 151 3.96 -0.92 -19.87
C ASP A 151 5.46 -0.58 -20.12
N GLY A 152 6.29 -0.54 -19.07
CA GLY A 152 7.71 -0.17 -19.15
C GLY A 152 7.99 1.34 -19.24
N ASN A 153 6.96 2.18 -19.12
CA ASN A 153 7.05 3.64 -19.13
C ASN A 153 7.37 4.18 -17.72
N PHE A 154 8.61 3.93 -17.26
CA PHE A 154 9.01 4.27 -15.89
C PHE A 154 8.98 5.77 -15.58
N ASP A 155 9.21 6.63 -16.58
CA ASP A 155 9.15 8.09 -16.40
C ASP A 155 7.74 8.56 -16.07
N ASP A 156 6.74 8.08 -16.82
CA ASP A 156 5.35 8.40 -16.57
C ASP A 156 4.89 7.80 -15.24
N ALA A 157 5.35 6.59 -14.92
CA ALA A 157 5.08 5.98 -13.61
C ALA A 157 5.60 6.86 -12.46
N LEU A 158 6.84 7.36 -12.56
CA LEU A 158 7.41 8.29 -11.58
C LEU A 158 6.58 9.57 -11.43
N VAL A 159 6.10 10.14 -12.53
CA VAL A 159 5.24 11.33 -12.50
C VAL A 159 3.93 11.03 -11.78
N GLN A 160 3.25 9.94 -12.14
CA GLN A 160 1.97 9.56 -11.56
C GLN A 160 2.08 9.28 -10.05
N VAL A 161 3.06 8.49 -9.62
CA VAL A 161 3.25 8.22 -8.18
C VAL A 161 3.68 9.47 -7.40
N SER A 162 4.41 10.39 -8.03
CA SER A 162 4.79 11.67 -7.41
C SER A 162 3.59 12.60 -7.23
N LEU A 163 2.66 12.63 -8.19
CA LEU A 163 1.39 13.35 -8.08
C LEU A 163 0.52 12.77 -6.95
N ALA A 164 0.45 11.43 -6.83
CA ALA A 164 -0.22 10.78 -5.71
C ALA A 164 0.37 11.25 -4.37
N PHE A 165 1.70 11.25 -4.23
CA PHE A 165 2.37 11.68 -3.02
C PHE A 165 2.13 13.17 -2.68
N GLN A 166 2.19 14.05 -3.68
CA GLN A 166 1.87 15.47 -3.49
C GLN A 166 0.44 15.68 -3.01
N ARG A 167 -0.52 14.91 -3.56
CA ARG A 167 -1.92 14.97 -3.15
C ARG A 167 -2.11 14.46 -1.72
N ILE A 168 -1.45 13.37 -1.33
CA ILE A 168 -1.44 12.87 0.06
C ILE A 168 -0.96 13.97 1.01
N LEU A 169 0.18 14.60 0.70
CA LEU A 169 0.72 15.70 1.50
C LEU A 169 -0.29 16.84 1.65
N HIS A 170 -0.89 17.27 0.54
CA HIS A 170 -1.88 18.33 0.55
C HIS A 170 -3.09 17.99 1.42
N VAL A 171 -3.67 16.80 1.26
CA VAL A 171 -4.84 16.34 2.03
C VAL A 171 -4.50 16.24 3.52
N ALA A 172 -3.37 15.62 3.87
CA ALA A 172 -2.96 15.44 5.26
C ALA A 172 -2.61 16.77 5.96
N GLN A 173 -1.95 17.69 5.25
CA GLN A 173 -1.69 19.03 5.78
C GLN A 173 -2.98 19.83 5.96
N ASN A 174 -3.91 19.74 5.01
CA ASN A 174 -5.18 20.45 5.11
C ASN A 174 -6.07 19.90 6.23
N ASP A 175 -6.04 18.58 6.48
CA ASP A 175 -6.75 17.96 7.60
C ASP A 175 -6.26 18.47 8.97
N LEU A 176 -4.93 18.56 9.14
CA LEU A 176 -4.33 18.99 10.41
C LEU A 176 -4.25 20.51 10.60
N PHE A 177 -3.98 21.24 9.51
CA PHE A 177 -3.59 22.65 9.56
C PHE A 177 -4.45 23.55 8.66
N GLY A 178 -5.49 23.02 7.99
CA GLY A 178 -6.31 23.79 7.05
C GLY A 178 -7.04 24.98 7.67
N SER A 179 -7.29 24.94 8.99
CA SER A 179 -7.87 26.05 9.75
C SER A 179 -6.84 27.06 10.27
N MET A 180 -5.54 26.82 10.09
CA MET A 180 -4.50 27.73 10.57
C MET A 180 -4.42 28.99 9.68
N PRO A 181 -4.21 30.17 10.28
CA PRO A 181 -4.07 31.39 9.52
C PRO A 181 -2.85 31.32 8.59
N ARG A 182 -3.03 31.77 7.34
CA ARG A 182 -1.92 31.92 6.39
C ARG A 182 -1.16 33.20 6.71
N PHE A 183 0.18 33.12 6.67
CA PHE A 183 1.07 34.23 7.01
C PHE A 183 1.53 35.04 5.79
N ASP A 184 1.03 34.72 4.59
CA ASP A 184 1.47 35.27 3.30
C ASP A 184 1.34 36.79 3.15
N LYS A 185 0.58 37.43 4.06
CA LYS A 185 0.37 38.89 4.11
C LYS A 185 0.55 39.48 5.50
N ALA A 186 1.16 38.74 6.41
CA ALA A 186 1.39 39.22 7.78
C ALA A 186 2.37 40.40 7.82
N ASP A 187 3.17 40.61 6.77
CA ASP A 187 4.11 41.73 6.62
C ASP A 187 3.36 43.07 6.64
N ARG A 188 2.12 43.09 6.15
CA ARG A 188 1.25 44.27 6.12
C ARG A 188 0.78 44.74 7.49
N LEU A 189 0.98 43.94 8.54
CA LEU A 189 0.69 44.33 9.92
C LEU A 189 1.78 45.22 10.52
N PHE A 190 2.94 45.33 9.85
CA PHE A 190 4.08 46.10 10.30
C PHE A 190 4.13 47.50 9.65
N PRO A 191 4.69 48.51 10.36
CA PRO A 191 4.97 49.83 9.80
C PRO A 191 5.80 49.76 8.49
N GLN A 192 5.58 50.71 7.57
CA GLN A 192 6.22 50.71 6.24
C GLN A 192 7.75 50.64 6.29
N ASP A 193 8.36 51.31 7.26
CA ASP A 193 9.80 51.35 7.51
C ASP A 193 10.39 50.01 7.98
N SER A 194 9.56 49.08 8.48
CA SER A 194 9.97 47.74 8.92
C SER A 194 9.37 46.62 8.06
N GLN A 195 8.69 46.93 6.95
CA GLN A 195 8.02 45.93 6.12
C GLN A 195 8.97 44.96 5.42
N GLU A 196 10.17 45.42 5.04
CA GLU A 196 11.18 44.57 4.40
C GLU A 196 11.75 43.54 5.38
N GLU A 197 12.14 43.99 6.57
CA GLU A 197 12.61 43.15 7.68
C GLU A 197 11.52 42.16 8.13
N ALA A 198 10.27 42.63 8.25
CA ALA A 198 9.14 41.78 8.56
C ALA A 198 8.89 40.74 7.47
N ARG A 199 9.02 41.11 6.18
CA ARG A 199 8.88 40.18 5.07
C ARG A 199 9.94 39.08 5.10
N GLU A 200 11.21 39.42 5.36
CA GLU A 200 12.27 38.41 5.49
C GLU A 200 12.00 37.44 6.65
N LEU A 201 11.64 37.97 7.82
CA LEU A 201 11.29 37.15 8.99
C LEU A 201 10.09 36.24 8.71
N ILE A 202 9.03 36.79 8.11
CA ILE A 202 7.81 36.03 7.78
C ILE A 202 8.09 34.98 6.71
N SER A 203 8.95 35.28 5.72
CA SER A 203 9.38 34.30 4.72
C SER A 203 10.14 33.15 5.40
N SER A 204 11.11 33.45 6.26
CA SER A 204 11.86 32.43 6.99
C SER A 204 10.97 31.58 7.90
N PHE A 205 10.02 32.21 8.59
CA PHE A 205 9.01 31.51 9.37
C PHE A 205 8.08 30.65 8.50
N GLY A 206 7.71 31.15 7.32
CA GLY A 206 6.92 30.43 6.32
C GLY A 206 7.61 29.13 5.87
N ASP A 207 8.89 29.21 5.51
CA ASP A 207 9.68 28.04 5.11
C ASP A 207 9.77 27.00 6.24
N PHE A 208 10.03 27.48 7.47
CA PHE A 208 10.01 26.61 8.66
C PHE A 208 8.62 25.98 8.86
N TRP A 209 7.56 26.76 8.75
CA TRP A 209 6.19 26.31 8.95
C TRP A 209 5.76 25.26 7.92
N GLU A 210 6.16 25.42 6.66
CA GLU A 210 5.91 24.42 5.61
C GLU A 210 6.60 23.10 5.92
N VAL A 211 7.88 23.13 6.29
CA VAL A 211 8.65 21.94 6.68
C VAL A 211 8.07 21.31 7.94
N PHE A 212 7.66 22.11 8.91
CA PHE A 212 7.01 21.65 10.14
C PHE A 212 5.68 20.95 9.84
N CYS A 213 4.80 21.58 9.07
CA CYS A 213 3.50 21.02 8.70
C CYS A 213 3.66 19.72 7.91
N LYS A 214 4.58 19.71 6.93
CA LYS A 214 4.89 18.51 6.14
C LYS A 214 5.32 17.35 7.05
N ASN A 215 6.32 17.58 7.90
CA ASN A 215 6.84 16.53 8.76
C ASN A 215 5.79 16.00 9.74
N ASN A 216 4.99 16.88 10.35
CA ASN A 216 3.95 16.45 11.29
C ASN A 216 2.81 15.70 10.59
N ALA A 217 2.37 16.15 9.41
CA ALA A 217 1.37 15.44 8.61
C ALA A 217 1.84 14.05 8.17
N MET A 218 3.12 13.90 7.82
CA MET A 218 3.66 12.59 7.48
C MET A 218 3.82 11.68 8.71
N LEU A 219 4.20 12.24 9.86
CA LEU A 219 4.28 11.50 11.11
C LEU A 219 2.92 10.94 11.55
N THR A 220 1.83 11.70 11.39
CA THR A 220 0.47 11.20 11.70
C THR A 220 0.03 10.05 10.81
N LEU A 221 0.59 9.96 9.60
CA LEU A 221 0.40 8.82 8.68
C LEU A 221 1.37 7.66 8.96
N GLY A 222 2.17 7.74 10.02
CA GLY A 222 3.15 6.73 10.41
C GLY A 222 4.37 6.68 9.48
N VAL A 223 4.75 7.81 8.89
CA VAL A 223 5.95 7.94 8.07
C VAL A 223 7.01 8.69 8.85
N ASP A 224 8.11 8.02 9.16
CA ASP A 224 9.26 8.63 9.80
C ASP A 224 10.07 9.50 8.83
N ARG A 225 11.05 10.22 9.38
CA ARG A 225 11.90 11.14 8.60
C ARG A 225 12.80 10.42 7.60
N GLU A 226 13.23 9.20 7.90
CA GLU A 226 14.12 8.43 7.03
C GLU A 226 13.36 8.02 5.78
N LEU A 227 12.20 7.37 5.94
CA LEU A 227 11.32 6.98 4.84
C LEU A 227 10.85 8.19 4.03
N LEU A 228 10.48 9.28 4.69
CA LEU A 228 10.11 10.52 3.99
C LEU A 228 11.28 11.05 3.14
N GLY A 229 12.49 11.05 3.68
CA GLY A 229 13.69 11.45 2.96
C GLY A 229 14.00 10.54 1.76
N GLU A 230 13.79 9.23 1.90
CA GLU A 230 13.97 8.28 0.80
C GLU A 230 12.94 8.50 -0.32
N ILE A 231 11.66 8.69 0.02
CA ILE A 231 10.61 8.99 -0.97
C ILE A 231 10.93 10.29 -1.71
N GLU A 232 11.28 11.35 -0.98
CA GLU A 232 11.61 12.66 -1.56
C GLU A 232 12.83 12.59 -2.49
N ALA A 233 13.86 11.82 -2.12
CA ALA A 233 15.07 11.67 -2.93
C ALA A 233 14.84 10.85 -4.22
N ARG A 234 13.87 9.94 -4.20
CA ARG A 234 13.58 8.98 -5.28
C ARG A 234 12.49 9.45 -6.24
N ARG A 235 11.57 10.30 -5.80
CA ARG A 235 10.46 10.82 -6.60
C ARG A 235 10.90 11.92 -7.57
N VAL A 236 9.98 12.38 -8.42
CA VAL A 236 10.12 13.63 -9.18
C VAL A 236 9.31 14.74 -8.53
N THR A 237 9.75 15.99 -8.72
CA THR A 237 8.93 17.16 -8.41
C THR A 237 8.10 17.52 -9.64
N VAL A 238 6.79 17.46 -9.51
CA VAL A 238 5.84 17.81 -10.57
C VAL A 238 5.21 19.16 -10.23
N ASN A 239 5.35 20.14 -11.11
CA ASN A 239 4.66 21.41 -10.99
C ASN A 239 3.34 21.32 -11.74
N VAL A 240 2.24 21.63 -11.07
CA VAL A 240 0.89 21.56 -11.63
C VAL A 240 0.26 22.95 -11.55
N SER A 241 -0.40 23.36 -12.63
CA SER A 241 -1.22 24.58 -12.68
C SER A 241 -2.50 24.44 -11.84
N GLU A 242 -3.16 25.55 -11.52
CA GLU A 242 -4.47 25.54 -10.87
C GLU A 242 -5.54 24.72 -11.63
N GLY A 243 -5.39 24.60 -12.96
CA GLY A 243 -6.26 23.78 -13.81
C GLY A 243 -5.84 22.31 -13.96
N GLY A 244 -4.88 21.82 -13.14
CA GLY A 244 -4.45 20.41 -13.15
C GLY A 244 -3.47 20.02 -14.26
N LYS A 245 -3.04 20.97 -15.12
CA LYS A 245 -2.04 20.69 -16.16
C LYS A 245 -0.63 20.71 -15.59
N THR A 246 0.16 19.69 -15.92
CA THR A 246 1.60 19.65 -15.62
C THR A 246 2.33 20.78 -16.35
N LEU A 247 3.01 21.63 -15.58
CA LEU A 247 3.81 22.77 -16.03
C LEU A 247 5.29 22.40 -16.17
N GLY A 248 5.77 21.41 -15.42
CA GLY A 248 7.17 20.96 -15.48
C GLY A 248 7.42 19.76 -14.56
N VAL A 249 8.45 18.99 -14.88
CA VAL A 249 8.90 17.83 -14.11
C VAL A 249 10.40 17.99 -13.84
N TYR A 250 10.78 17.97 -12.57
CA TYR A 250 12.17 18.13 -12.12
C TYR A 250 12.63 16.85 -11.41
N ARG A 251 13.82 16.39 -11.74
CA ARG A 251 14.45 15.22 -11.14
C ARG A 251 15.42 15.63 -10.05
N HIS A 252 15.48 14.84 -9.00
CA HIS A 252 16.54 14.94 -8.00
C HIS A 252 17.73 14.07 -8.41
N ASN A 253 18.91 14.31 -7.82
CA ASN A 253 20.14 13.59 -8.18
C ASN A 253 20.08 12.06 -7.98
N LYS A 254 19.15 11.58 -7.15
CA LYS A 254 18.93 10.15 -6.86
C LYS A 254 17.69 9.58 -7.56
N THR A 255 16.99 10.38 -8.39
CA THR A 255 15.80 9.92 -9.11
C THR A 255 16.23 9.06 -10.30
N GLU A 256 16.01 7.76 -10.20
CA GLU A 256 16.27 6.81 -11.29
C GLU A 256 14.97 6.29 -11.90
N SER A 257 14.92 6.23 -13.24
CA SER A 257 13.77 5.69 -13.98
C SER A 257 13.89 4.18 -14.13
N THR A 258 13.89 3.48 -13.00
CA THR A 258 14.03 2.03 -12.93
C THR A 258 12.78 1.40 -12.34
N MET A 259 12.51 0.15 -12.72
CA MET A 259 11.43 -0.65 -12.16
C MET A 259 11.54 -0.77 -10.62
N GLU A 260 12.77 -0.89 -10.10
CA GLU A 260 13.02 -0.95 -8.66
C GLU A 260 12.56 0.34 -7.96
N ASN A 261 12.97 1.50 -8.48
CA ASN A 261 12.60 2.78 -7.90
C ASN A 261 11.08 3.04 -7.96
N VAL A 262 10.47 2.74 -9.10
CA VAL A 262 9.02 2.85 -9.28
C VAL A 262 8.27 1.93 -8.32
N ASN A 263 8.70 0.68 -8.16
CA ASN A 263 8.09 -0.26 -7.22
C ASN A 263 8.22 0.19 -5.77
N PHE A 264 9.39 0.72 -5.39
CA PHE A 264 9.60 1.31 -4.07
C PHE A 264 8.59 2.43 -3.80
N LEU A 265 8.44 3.35 -4.75
CA LEU A 265 7.53 4.48 -4.59
C LEU A 265 6.07 4.04 -4.58
N ILE A 266 5.63 3.21 -5.54
CA ILE A 266 4.24 2.73 -5.59
C ILE A 266 3.87 2.03 -4.28
N SER A 267 4.74 1.13 -3.78
CA SER A 267 4.49 0.38 -2.55
C SER A 267 4.31 1.30 -1.34
N ASN A 268 5.29 2.20 -1.10
CA ASN A 268 5.25 3.08 0.07
C ASN A 268 4.13 4.13 -0.05
N VAL A 269 3.96 4.75 -1.21
CA VAL A 269 2.91 5.77 -1.42
C VAL A 269 1.52 5.15 -1.28
N THR A 270 1.30 3.92 -1.74
CA THR A 270 0.03 3.20 -1.55
C THR A 270 -0.25 2.91 -0.08
N GLU A 271 0.75 2.44 0.67
CA GLU A 271 0.61 2.18 2.11
C GLU A 271 0.27 3.45 2.89
N ILE A 272 0.89 4.58 2.54
CA ILE A 272 0.61 5.89 3.15
C ILE A 272 -0.81 6.36 2.77
N ALA A 273 -1.17 6.27 1.48
CA ALA A 273 -2.45 6.70 0.95
C ALA A 273 -3.64 6.02 1.62
N ARG A 274 -3.51 4.75 2.01
CA ARG A 274 -4.54 4.00 2.75
C ARG A 274 -4.80 4.52 4.17
N ARG A 275 -3.86 5.27 4.74
CA ARG A 275 -3.96 5.88 6.07
C ARG A 275 -4.39 7.34 6.00
N ALA A 276 -4.35 7.93 4.81
CA ALA A 276 -4.78 9.30 4.58
C ALA A 276 -6.30 9.42 4.76
N PRO A 277 -6.78 10.55 5.31
CA PRO A 277 -8.21 10.80 5.53
C PRO A 277 -9.01 10.91 4.23
#